data_AF-A0A0P7VVM8-F1
#
_entry.id   AF-A0A0P7VVM8-F1
#
_cell.length_a   1.000
_cell.length_b   1.000
_cell.length_c   1.000
_cell.angle_alpha   90.00
_cell.angle_beta   90.00
_cell.angle_gamma   90.00
#
_symmetry.space_group_name_H-M   'P 1'
#
loop_
_entity.id
_entity.type
_entity.pdbx_description
1 polymer ?
#
loop_
_entity_poly.entity_id
_entity_poly.type
_entity_poly.pdbx_seq_one_letter_code
_entity_poly.pdbx_strand_id
1 'polypeptide(L)'
;MAGAAGAAGAAGVEHWRAIAGAGRCLYLLPANAAFPAGAEMIPKLPIGLPLAPESSLPDVLASIALVAALVAVWFVTGRALKAKDDLPRQAARRWTANARNALLLIAVIGLLMIWAPQLRTFALSLTAVAVAIVVATKELILCLSGSAFRTFTRAYAIGDIIEIGSNRGEVVDINLLSTRLRELDRREGSLRSVGQGAVVPHSLLFTQAVRVLVREGRRPVHGFALTFETGANLFAQLDEIAERAAAALRAEGAAGAAEGSGEAVRVAIATTDLGRQRLEFELAAGPDEAARAERAVAVAVGSFVHELASAREA
;
A
#
# COMPACT_ATOMS: atom_id res chain seq x y z
N MET A 1 42.31 33.41 57.93
CA MET A 1 41.72 32.13 58.35
C MET A 1 41.44 31.32 57.09
N ALA A 2 41.87 30.06 57.11
CA ALA A 2 42.02 29.09 56.02
C ALA A 2 40.78 28.94 55.10
N GLY A 3 40.84 28.46 53.86
CA GLY A 3 41.86 27.86 53.00
C GLY A 3 41.16 27.60 51.64
N ALA A 4 41.75 27.94 50.49
CA ALA A 4 42.67 27.13 49.67
C ALA A 4 42.02 25.94 48.92
N ALA A 5 42.45 25.81 47.65
CA ALA A 5 42.17 24.80 46.62
C ALA A 5 40.89 25.05 45.76
N GLY A 6 40.92 25.10 44.44
CA GLY A 6 41.97 24.83 43.45
C GLY A 6 41.39 24.99 42.04
N ALA A 7 42.26 25.31 41.09
CA ALA A 7 41.99 25.87 39.77
C ALA A 7 41.55 24.89 38.66
N ALA A 8 41.28 25.48 37.49
CA ALA A 8 41.17 24.95 36.11
C ALA A 8 39.72 24.91 35.56
N GLY A 9 39.35 25.51 34.42
CA GLY A 9 40.13 26.07 33.32
C GLY A 9 40.02 25.20 32.06
N ALA A 10 39.16 25.61 31.12
CA ALA A 10 39.22 25.41 29.66
C ALA A 10 39.21 23.99 29.05
N ALA A 11 38.70 23.96 27.79
CA ALA A 11 38.59 22.83 26.85
C ALA A 11 37.50 21.80 27.23
N GLY A 12 36.63 21.35 26.34
CA GLY A 12 36.83 20.98 24.96
C GLY A 12 36.19 19.60 24.79
N VAL A 13 35.71 19.31 23.60
CA VAL A 13 35.45 18.00 22.98
C VAL A 13 36.09 16.81 23.74
N GLU A 14 35.34 15.69 23.86
CA GLU A 14 35.75 14.30 24.21
C GLU A 14 35.03 13.71 25.46
N HIS A 15 33.79 13.24 25.32
CA HIS A 15 33.27 12.19 26.22
C HIS A 15 32.22 11.27 25.57
N TRP A 16 32.57 10.67 24.43
CA TRP A 16 32.03 9.36 24.05
C TRP A 16 32.92 8.30 24.67
N ARG A 17 32.53 7.68 25.80
CA ARG A 17 32.94 6.33 26.27
C ARG A 17 32.45 6.09 27.70
N ALA A 18 31.25 5.53 27.85
CA ALA A 18 30.89 4.54 28.88
C ALA A 18 29.37 4.31 28.98
N ILE A 19 28.75 3.85 27.89
CA ILE A 19 27.62 2.91 28.00
C ILE A 19 28.00 1.70 27.14
N ALA A 20 29.01 0.98 27.62
CA ALA A 20 29.35 -0.35 27.15
C ALA A 20 28.51 -1.35 27.95
N GLY A 21 27.44 -1.83 27.35
CA GLY A 21 26.59 -2.88 27.90
C GLY A 21 25.47 -3.20 26.91
N ALA A 22 25.59 -4.34 26.24
CA ALA A 22 24.66 -4.89 25.23
C ALA A 22 24.76 -4.32 23.80
N GLY A 23 25.95 -4.41 23.21
CA GLY A 23 26.13 -4.35 21.76
C GLY A 23 26.62 -5.68 21.20
N ARG A 24 25.73 -6.48 20.61
CA ARG A 24 26.00 -7.48 19.55
C ARG A 24 24.71 -8.19 19.14
N CYS A 25 24.09 -7.73 18.06
CA CYS A 25 23.41 -8.60 17.10
C CYS A 25 23.52 -7.95 15.73
N LEU A 26 24.65 -8.27 15.13
CA LEU A 26 24.97 -8.15 13.71
C LEU A 26 23.91 -8.96 12.94
N TYR A 27 23.07 -8.31 12.14
CA TYR A 27 22.24 -9.00 11.16
C TYR A 27 23.14 -9.49 10.02
N LEU A 28 23.85 -10.60 10.25
CA LEU A 28 24.36 -11.46 9.19
C LEU A 28 23.15 -12.19 8.60
N LEU A 29 22.66 -11.68 7.48
CA LEU A 29 21.76 -12.40 6.60
C LEU A 29 22.62 -13.43 5.83
N PRO A 30 22.46 -14.75 6.00
CA PRO A 30 23.06 -15.69 5.07
C PRO A 30 22.32 -15.61 3.73
N ALA A 31 23.07 -15.38 2.66
CA ALA A 31 22.63 -15.31 1.26
C ALA A 31 22.17 -16.67 0.68
N ASN A 32 21.61 -17.57 1.49
CA ASN A 32 21.11 -18.87 1.04
C ASN A 32 19.96 -19.39 1.91
N ALA A 33 19.05 -18.51 2.32
CA ALA A 33 17.75 -18.92 2.85
C ALA A 33 16.78 -19.03 1.66
N ALA A 34 16.78 -20.20 1.02
CA ALA A 34 15.63 -20.63 0.24
C ALA A 34 14.38 -20.38 1.09
N PHE A 35 13.45 -19.60 0.56
CA PHE A 35 12.10 -19.46 1.11
C PHE A 35 11.59 -20.87 1.44
N PRO A 36 11.23 -21.20 2.70
CA PRO A 36 10.45 -22.40 2.93
C PRO A 36 9.10 -22.18 2.25
N ALA A 37 8.98 -22.79 1.07
CA ALA A 37 7.70 -23.14 0.49
C ALA A 37 6.91 -23.91 1.55
N GLY A 38 5.72 -23.41 1.90
CA GLY A 38 4.81 -24.10 2.80
C GLY A 38 5.17 -24.00 4.27
N ALA A 39 4.93 -22.85 4.89
CA ALA A 39 4.74 -22.77 6.34
C ALA A 39 3.30 -22.33 6.61
N GLU A 40 2.51 -23.31 6.99
CA GLU A 40 1.07 -23.29 7.22
C GLU A 40 0.68 -22.18 8.21
N MET A 41 -0.07 -21.19 7.72
CA MET A 41 -0.84 -20.27 8.58
C MET A 41 -2.33 -20.37 8.23
N ILE A 42 -2.81 -21.61 8.14
CA ILE A 42 -4.22 -21.92 8.34
C ILE A 42 -4.32 -22.13 9.86
N PRO A 43 -5.01 -21.28 10.64
CA PRO A 43 -5.33 -21.66 12.01
C PRO A 43 -6.03 -23.01 11.89
N LYS A 44 -5.52 -24.05 12.58
CA LYS A 44 -6.13 -25.38 12.58
C LYS A 44 -7.59 -25.20 12.99
N LEU A 45 -8.46 -25.09 11.99
CA LEU A 45 -9.88 -25.06 12.18
C LEU A 45 -10.17 -26.41 12.83
N PRO A 46 -10.73 -26.47 14.04
CA PRO A 46 -11.14 -27.73 14.62
C PRO A 46 -12.36 -28.19 13.83
N ILE A 47 -12.13 -28.66 12.60
CA ILE A 47 -13.08 -29.43 11.81
C ILE A 47 -13.06 -30.83 12.42
N GLY A 48 -13.48 -30.92 13.67
CA GLY A 48 -14.18 -32.10 14.12
C GLY A 48 -15.52 -32.02 13.43
N LEU A 49 -15.61 -32.55 12.22
CA LEU A 49 -16.88 -32.81 11.55
C LEU A 49 -17.32 -34.18 12.10
N PRO A 50 -18.19 -34.26 13.11
CA PRO A 50 -18.89 -35.50 13.40
C PRO A 50 -19.82 -35.73 12.21
N LEU A 51 -19.29 -36.36 11.16
CA LEU A 51 -20.11 -37.02 10.13
C LEU A 51 -20.67 -38.31 10.74
N ALA A 52 -21.30 -38.22 11.91
CA ALA A 52 -22.26 -39.22 12.29
C ALA A 52 -23.46 -38.98 11.38
N PRO A 53 -24.01 -40.01 10.72
CA PRO A 53 -25.32 -39.88 10.12
C PRO A 53 -26.29 -39.67 11.29
N GLU A 54 -26.57 -38.41 11.63
CA GLU A 54 -27.77 -38.10 12.39
C GLU A 54 -28.91 -38.51 11.46
N SER A 55 -29.38 -39.74 11.65
CA SER A 55 -30.64 -40.17 11.09
C SER A 55 -31.62 -39.06 11.42
N SER A 56 -32.22 -38.43 10.42
CA SER A 56 -33.30 -37.45 10.61
C SER A 56 -34.57 -38.10 11.16
N LEU A 57 -34.56 -39.42 11.31
CA LEU A 57 -35.64 -40.25 11.85
C LEU A 57 -36.10 -39.80 13.26
N PRO A 58 -35.23 -39.65 14.28
CA PRO A 58 -35.60 -39.08 15.58
C PRO A 58 -36.26 -37.69 15.48
N ASP A 59 -35.76 -36.78 14.65
CA ASP A 59 -36.32 -35.42 14.54
C ASP A 59 -37.67 -35.42 13.83
N VAL A 60 -37.82 -36.25 12.80
CA VAL A 60 -39.09 -36.48 12.12
C VAL A 60 -40.09 -37.12 13.08
N LEU A 61 -39.71 -38.14 13.84
CA LEU A 61 -40.55 -38.75 14.86
C LEU A 61 -40.93 -37.77 15.97
N ALA A 62 -39.99 -36.94 16.43
CA ALA A 62 -40.24 -35.89 17.42
C ALA A 62 -41.21 -34.82 16.88
N SER A 63 -41.10 -34.45 15.59
CA SER A 63 -42.04 -33.53 14.94
C SER A 63 -43.44 -34.13 14.81
N ILE A 64 -43.55 -35.41 14.43
CA ILE A 64 -44.83 -36.14 14.37
C ILE A 64 -45.45 -36.23 15.77
N ALA A 65 -44.66 -36.57 16.79
CA ALA A 65 -45.11 -36.66 18.17
C ALA A 65 -45.58 -35.29 18.71
N LEU A 66 -44.85 -34.22 18.41
CA LEU A 66 -45.21 -32.84 18.76
C LEU A 66 -46.56 -32.45 18.12
N VAL A 67 -46.71 -32.68 16.82
CA VAL A 67 -47.96 -32.39 16.10
C VAL A 67 -49.11 -33.23 16.65
N ALA A 68 -48.90 -34.53 16.91
CA ALA A 68 -49.90 -35.40 17.50
C ALA A 68 -50.34 -34.94 18.90
N ALA A 69 -49.39 -34.51 19.75
CA ALA A 69 -49.67 -33.95 21.07
C ALA A 69 -50.48 -32.65 20.97
N LEU A 70 -50.13 -31.75 20.06
CA LEU A 70 -50.85 -30.48 19.85
C LEU A 70 -52.27 -30.72 19.31
N VAL A 71 -52.45 -31.72 18.42
CA VAL A 71 -53.78 -32.13 17.93
C VAL A 71 -54.61 -32.76 19.05
N ALA A 72 -54.00 -33.58 19.92
CA ALA A 72 -54.68 -34.14 21.10
C ALA A 72 -55.12 -33.03 22.07
N VAL A 73 -54.25 -32.06 22.35
CA VAL A 73 -54.58 -30.87 23.17
C VAL A 73 -55.75 -30.11 22.53
N TRP A 74 -55.71 -29.86 21.21
CA TRP A 74 -56.81 -29.21 20.50
C TRP A 74 -58.13 -29.97 20.63
N PHE A 75 -58.11 -31.31 20.49
CA PHE A 75 -59.30 -32.14 20.60
C PHE A 75 -59.86 -32.13 22.03
N VAL A 76 -59.00 -32.21 23.05
CA VAL A 76 -59.40 -32.15 24.48
C VAL A 76 -59.95 -30.76 24.82
N THR A 77 -59.29 -29.67 24.41
CA THR A 77 -59.77 -28.30 24.62
C THR A 77 -61.12 -28.10 23.90
N GLY A 78 -61.25 -28.53 22.65
CA GLY A 78 -62.51 -28.45 21.90
C GLY A 78 -63.65 -29.26 22.53
N ARG A 79 -63.35 -30.43 23.12
CA ARG A 79 -64.33 -31.27 23.82
C ARG A 79 -64.71 -30.69 25.19
N ALA A 80 -63.75 -30.13 25.92
CA ALA A 80 -63.98 -29.50 27.23
C ALA A 80 -64.76 -28.19 27.13
N LEU A 81 -64.57 -27.39 26.07
CA LEU A 81 -65.38 -26.20 25.81
C LEU A 81 -66.82 -26.54 25.38
N LYS A 82 -67.04 -27.66 24.68
CA LYS A 82 -68.38 -28.13 24.32
C LYS A 82 -69.15 -28.75 25.49
N ALA A 83 -68.46 -29.20 26.54
CA ALA A 83 -69.07 -29.80 27.73
C ALA A 83 -69.51 -28.77 28.79
N LYS A 84 -69.22 -27.47 28.60
CA LYS A 84 -69.63 -26.39 29.50
C LYS A 84 -70.70 -25.54 28.80
N ASP A 85 -71.97 -25.73 29.19
CA ASP A 85 -73.14 -25.10 28.56
C ASP A 85 -73.36 -23.60 28.91
N ASP A 86 -72.56 -23.02 29.82
CA ASP A 86 -72.80 -21.68 30.39
C ASP A 86 -71.92 -20.54 29.85
N LEU A 87 -71.24 -20.69 28.71
CA LEU A 87 -70.40 -19.62 28.15
C LEU A 87 -71.12 -18.75 27.11
N PRO A 88 -71.05 -17.40 27.21
CA PRO A 88 -71.57 -16.52 26.17
C PRO A 88 -70.88 -16.80 24.83
N ARG A 89 -71.67 -17.02 23.78
CA ARG A 89 -71.23 -17.47 22.43
C ARG A 89 -70.11 -16.61 21.83
N GLN A 90 -69.95 -15.36 22.25
CA GLN A 90 -68.88 -14.46 21.83
C GLN A 90 -67.53 -14.73 22.52
N ALA A 91 -67.54 -15.11 23.80
CA ALA A 91 -66.32 -15.47 24.54
C ALA A 91 -65.75 -16.79 24.03
N ALA A 92 -66.59 -17.82 23.82
CA ALA A 92 -66.17 -19.12 23.30
C ALA A 92 -65.44 -19.01 21.94
N ARG A 93 -65.85 -18.08 21.06
CA ARG A 93 -65.19 -17.82 19.77
C ARG A 93 -63.81 -17.17 19.91
N ARG A 94 -63.65 -16.22 20.85
CA ARG A 94 -62.34 -15.58 21.11
C ARG A 94 -61.35 -16.55 21.77
N TRP A 95 -61.83 -17.37 22.71
CA TRP A 95 -61.00 -18.37 23.38
C TRP A 95 -60.51 -19.47 22.43
N THR A 96 -61.37 -19.94 21.52
CA THR A 96 -60.96 -20.93 20.51
C THR A 96 -60.00 -20.34 19.47
N ALA A 97 -60.20 -19.10 19.03
CA ALA A 97 -59.27 -18.41 18.14
C ALA A 97 -57.89 -18.20 18.80
N ASN A 98 -57.86 -17.74 20.05
CA ASN A 98 -56.61 -17.53 20.79
C ASN A 98 -55.91 -18.86 21.09
N ALA A 99 -56.63 -19.91 21.47
CA ALA A 99 -56.06 -21.24 21.69
C ALA A 99 -55.45 -21.82 20.40
N ARG A 100 -56.12 -21.62 19.25
CA ARG A 100 -55.58 -22.04 17.95
C ARG A 100 -54.29 -21.29 17.60
N ASN A 101 -54.27 -19.97 17.77
CA ASN A 101 -53.07 -19.17 17.50
C ASN A 101 -51.93 -19.52 18.45
N ALA A 102 -52.22 -19.76 19.74
CA ALA A 102 -51.23 -20.21 20.71
C ALA A 102 -50.65 -21.59 20.35
N LEU A 103 -51.51 -22.55 19.96
CA LEU A 103 -51.08 -23.88 19.50
C LEU A 103 -50.23 -23.80 18.23
N LEU A 104 -50.59 -22.94 17.27
CA LEU A 104 -49.78 -22.71 16.07
C LEU A 104 -48.42 -22.10 16.41
N LEU A 105 -48.38 -21.13 17.33
CA LEU A 105 -47.12 -20.53 17.78
C LEU A 105 -46.23 -21.57 18.46
N ILE A 106 -46.79 -22.40 19.34
CA ILE A 106 -46.07 -23.51 20.00
C ILE A 106 -45.59 -24.53 18.98
N ALA A 107 -46.42 -24.86 17.97
CA ALA A 107 -46.03 -25.76 16.88
C ALA A 107 -44.81 -25.22 16.12
N VAL A 108 -44.83 -23.95 15.73
CA VAL A 108 -43.75 -23.30 14.99
C VAL A 108 -42.48 -23.25 15.83
N ILE A 109 -42.55 -22.79 17.08
CA ILE A 109 -41.38 -22.71 17.96
C ILE A 109 -40.82 -24.11 18.26
N GLY A 110 -41.69 -25.07 18.56
CA GLY A 110 -41.27 -26.45 18.83
C GLY A 110 -40.62 -27.11 17.61
N LEU A 111 -41.19 -26.91 16.42
CA LEU A 111 -40.61 -27.41 15.18
C LEU A 111 -39.25 -26.74 14.90
N LEU A 112 -39.14 -25.42 15.10
CA LEU A 112 -37.87 -24.71 14.96
C LEU A 112 -36.81 -25.21 15.94
N MET A 113 -37.18 -25.53 17.20
CA MET A 113 -36.23 -26.09 18.17
C MET A 113 -35.78 -27.51 17.80
N ILE A 114 -36.69 -28.35 17.29
CA ILE A 114 -36.35 -29.71 16.83
C ILE A 114 -35.39 -29.66 15.63
N TRP A 115 -35.65 -28.75 14.68
CA TRP A 115 -34.84 -28.61 13.47
C TRP A 115 -33.63 -27.67 13.62
N ALA A 116 -33.47 -27.03 14.79
CA ALA A 116 -32.39 -26.08 15.05
C ALA A 116 -30.99 -26.68 14.83
N PRO A 117 -30.68 -27.93 15.25
CA PRO A 117 -29.38 -28.55 15.00
C PRO A 117 -29.04 -28.69 13.50
N GLN A 118 -30.01 -29.10 12.68
CA GLN A 118 -29.85 -29.30 11.24
C GLN A 118 -29.70 -27.95 10.53
N LEU A 119 -30.49 -26.96 10.92
CA LEU A 119 -30.36 -25.58 10.43
C LEU A 119 -29.00 -24.96 10.79
N ARG A 120 -28.47 -25.27 11.98
CA ARG A 120 -27.13 -24.83 12.39
C ARG A 120 -26.05 -25.45 11.50
N THR A 121 -26.11 -26.76 11.24
CA THR A 121 -25.15 -27.44 10.36
C THR A 121 -25.20 -26.88 8.94
N PHE A 122 -26.40 -26.59 8.43
CA PHE A 122 -26.58 -25.92 7.14
C PHE A 122 -25.98 -24.50 7.13
N ALA A 123 -26.25 -23.71 8.16
CA ALA A 123 -25.69 -22.36 8.28
C ALA A 123 -24.16 -22.37 8.38
N LEU A 124 -23.57 -23.35 9.07
CA LEU A 124 -22.12 -23.54 9.13
C LEU A 124 -21.53 -23.87 7.75
N SER A 125 -22.16 -24.76 6.99
CA SER A 125 -21.76 -25.07 5.60
C SER A 125 -21.84 -23.83 4.71
N LEU A 126 -22.93 -23.08 4.78
CA LEU A 126 -23.11 -21.85 4.00
C LEU A 126 -22.06 -20.79 4.36
N THR A 127 -21.75 -20.64 5.65
CA THR A 127 -20.71 -19.72 6.13
C THR A 127 -19.34 -20.10 5.58
N ALA A 128 -19.00 -21.40 5.56
CA ALA A 128 -17.74 -21.87 4.99
C ALA A 128 -17.60 -21.51 3.50
N VAL A 129 -18.67 -21.69 2.71
CA VAL A 129 -18.71 -21.29 1.29
C VAL A 129 -18.57 -19.77 1.13
N ALA A 130 -19.27 -18.99 1.95
CA ALA A 130 -19.18 -17.52 1.91
C ALA A 130 -17.77 -17.03 2.21
N VAL A 131 -17.10 -17.60 3.23
CA VAL A 131 -15.71 -17.27 3.57
C VAL A 131 -14.78 -17.61 2.40
N ALA A 132 -14.96 -18.76 1.75
CA ALA A 132 -14.16 -19.13 0.58
C ALA A 132 -14.28 -18.10 -0.56
N ILE A 133 -15.50 -17.63 -0.86
CA ILE A 133 -15.75 -16.60 -1.88
C ILE A 133 -15.08 -15.29 -1.50
N VAL A 134 -15.19 -14.85 -0.24
CA VAL A 134 -14.56 -13.60 0.24
C VAL A 134 -13.04 -13.67 0.13
N VAL A 135 -12.44 -14.79 0.52
CA VAL A 135 -10.99 -14.99 0.42
C VAL A 135 -10.55 -14.97 -1.05
N ALA A 136 -11.28 -15.65 -1.94
CA ALA A 136 -10.98 -15.68 -3.37
C ALA A 136 -11.13 -14.30 -4.04
N THR A 137 -12.08 -13.47 -3.59
CA THR A 137 -12.38 -12.17 -4.21
C THR A 137 -11.67 -10.98 -3.55
N LYS A 138 -10.90 -11.21 -2.48
CA LYS A 138 -10.21 -10.17 -1.72
C LYS A 138 -9.38 -9.23 -2.60
N GLU A 139 -8.55 -9.76 -3.49
CA GLU A 139 -7.68 -8.94 -4.34
C GLU A 139 -8.46 -8.10 -5.35
N LEU A 140 -9.58 -8.62 -5.88
CA LEU A 140 -10.47 -7.88 -6.78
C LEU A 140 -11.15 -6.73 -6.03
N ILE A 141 -11.69 -7.00 -4.85
CA ILE A 141 -12.33 -5.99 -3.99
C ILE A 141 -11.31 -4.90 -3.60
N LEU A 142 -10.08 -5.28 -3.26
CA LEU A 142 -9.00 -4.33 -2.94
C LEU A 142 -8.64 -3.45 -4.14
N CYS A 143 -8.53 -4.02 -5.34
CA CYS A 143 -8.25 -3.22 -6.54
C CYS A 143 -9.38 -2.23 -6.85
N LEU A 144 -10.63 -2.68 -6.79
CA LEU A 144 -11.80 -1.81 -7.00
C LEU A 144 -11.87 -0.70 -5.94
N SER A 145 -11.64 -1.05 -4.67
CA SER A 145 -11.58 -0.09 -3.57
C SER A 145 -10.42 0.90 -3.77
N GLY A 146 -9.29 0.45 -4.32
CA GLY A 146 -8.13 1.29 -4.60
C GLY A 146 -8.41 2.28 -5.72
N SER A 147 -9.12 1.83 -6.76
CA SER A 147 -9.61 2.69 -7.84
C SER A 147 -10.53 3.80 -7.34
N ALA A 148 -11.48 3.45 -6.47
CA ALA A 148 -12.37 4.39 -5.81
C ALA A 148 -11.58 5.37 -4.93
N PHE A 149 -10.67 4.86 -4.09
CA PHE A 149 -9.82 5.68 -3.23
C PHE A 149 -8.99 6.69 -4.02
N ARG A 150 -8.33 6.25 -5.09
CA ARG A 150 -7.59 7.11 -6.01
C ARG A 150 -8.49 8.20 -6.60
N THR A 151 -9.69 7.84 -7.05
CA THR A 151 -10.63 8.77 -7.69
C THR A 151 -11.14 9.82 -6.71
N PHE A 152 -11.52 9.41 -5.49
CA PHE A 152 -12.02 10.33 -4.47
C PHE A 152 -10.94 11.27 -3.93
N THR A 153 -9.72 10.77 -3.72
CA THR A 153 -8.60 11.58 -3.21
C THR A 153 -7.87 12.36 -4.31
N ARG A 154 -8.11 12.03 -5.58
CA ARG A 154 -7.31 12.48 -6.72
C ARG A 154 -5.81 12.30 -6.46
N ALA A 155 -5.42 11.14 -5.92
CA ALA A 155 -4.06 10.87 -5.46
C ALA A 155 -2.99 11.14 -6.55
N TYR A 156 -3.30 10.81 -7.81
CA TYR A 156 -2.48 11.11 -8.98
C TYR A 156 -3.33 11.07 -10.27
N ALA A 157 -2.87 11.77 -11.30
CA ALA A 157 -3.46 11.86 -12.63
C ALA A 157 -2.57 11.18 -13.71
N ILE A 158 -3.05 11.17 -14.94
CA ILE A 158 -2.25 10.77 -16.11
C ILE A 158 -1.17 11.85 -16.30
N GLY A 159 0.05 11.46 -16.67
CA GLY A 159 1.19 12.37 -16.82
C GLY A 159 1.93 12.72 -15.52
N ASP A 160 1.41 12.33 -14.35
CA ASP A 160 2.14 12.48 -13.08
C ASP A 160 3.31 11.48 -13.02
N ILE A 161 4.43 11.91 -12.46
CA ILE A 161 5.55 11.02 -12.11
C ILE A 161 5.37 10.57 -10.67
N ILE A 162 5.15 9.26 -10.49
CA ILE A 162 4.85 8.68 -9.19
C ILE A 162 5.81 7.54 -8.83
N GLU A 163 5.89 7.27 -7.53
CA GLU A 163 6.61 6.15 -6.93
C GLU A 163 5.66 5.39 -6.01
N ILE A 164 5.50 4.10 -6.27
CA ILE A 164 4.69 3.17 -5.46
C ILE A 164 5.58 1.96 -5.14
N GLY A 165 6.07 1.91 -3.90
CA GLY A 165 7.04 0.89 -3.47
C GLY A 165 8.32 0.91 -4.29
N SER A 166 8.60 -0.19 -4.98
CA SER A 166 9.76 -0.32 -5.88
C SER A 166 9.51 0.24 -7.28
N ASN A 167 8.26 0.47 -7.66
CA ASN A 167 7.89 0.84 -9.01
C ASN A 167 7.83 2.36 -9.11
N ARG A 168 8.69 2.93 -9.95
CA ARG A 168 8.75 4.37 -10.22
C ARG A 168 8.49 4.60 -11.69
N GLY A 169 7.60 5.54 -12.00
CA GLY A 169 7.31 5.83 -13.38
C GLY A 169 6.33 6.97 -13.60
N GLU A 170 6.23 7.38 -14.86
CA GLU A 170 5.21 8.31 -15.32
C GLU A 170 3.92 7.56 -15.60
N VAL A 171 2.78 8.10 -15.16
CA VAL A 171 1.47 7.50 -15.36
C VAL A 171 1.03 7.67 -16.81
N VAL A 172 1.04 6.58 -17.57
CA VAL A 172 0.66 6.60 -18.99
C VAL A 172 -0.84 6.41 -19.15
N ASP A 173 -1.41 5.46 -18.40
CA ASP A 173 -2.79 5.05 -18.55
C ASP A 173 -3.33 4.50 -17.23
N ILE A 174 -4.63 4.66 -17.02
CA ILE A 174 -5.30 4.28 -15.78
C ILE A 174 -6.54 3.49 -16.11
N ASN A 175 -6.47 2.20 -15.81
CA ASN A 175 -7.56 1.26 -15.97
C ASN A 175 -8.34 1.11 -14.65
N LEU A 176 -9.43 0.34 -14.66
CA LEU A 176 -10.29 0.11 -13.50
C LEU A 176 -9.56 -0.55 -12.33
N LEU A 177 -8.66 -1.50 -12.59
CA LEU A 177 -7.98 -2.31 -11.57
C LEU A 177 -6.49 -2.03 -11.43
N SER A 178 -5.90 -1.34 -12.41
CA SER A 178 -4.45 -1.16 -12.52
C SER A 178 -4.08 0.13 -13.22
N THR A 179 -2.92 0.66 -12.87
CA THR A 179 -2.30 1.81 -13.52
C THR A 179 -1.09 1.35 -14.33
N ARG A 180 -0.97 1.77 -15.59
CA ARG A 180 0.23 1.53 -16.40
C ARG A 180 1.19 2.70 -16.21
N LEU A 181 2.39 2.37 -15.75
CA LEU A 181 3.50 3.29 -15.58
C LEU A 181 4.54 3.07 -16.68
N ARG A 182 5.14 4.15 -17.16
CA ARG A 182 6.37 4.11 -17.94
C ARG A 182 7.54 4.24 -16.96
N GLU A 183 8.37 3.21 -16.92
CA GLU A 183 9.40 3.07 -15.90
C GLU A 183 10.47 4.14 -16.04
N LEU A 184 10.81 4.73 -14.90
CA LEU A 184 11.84 5.76 -14.77
C LEU A 184 12.92 5.25 -13.82
N ASP A 185 14.15 5.24 -14.30
CA ASP A 185 15.32 4.97 -13.47
C ASP A 185 15.73 6.23 -12.70
N ARG A 186 16.18 6.04 -11.47
CA ARG A 186 16.67 7.12 -10.61
C ARG A 186 18.17 6.98 -10.42
N ARG A 187 18.95 7.79 -11.14
CA ARG A 187 20.40 7.83 -11.02
C ARG A 187 20.84 9.20 -10.50
N GLU A 188 21.51 9.23 -9.36
CA GLU A 188 22.11 10.47 -8.80
C GLU A 188 21.14 11.66 -8.70
N GLY A 189 19.86 11.39 -8.41
CA GLY A 189 18.83 12.43 -8.30
C GLY A 189 18.12 12.77 -9.61
N SER A 190 18.62 12.32 -10.77
CA SER A 190 17.91 12.42 -12.05
C SER A 190 16.84 11.35 -12.24
N LEU A 191 15.85 11.65 -13.08
CA LEU A 191 14.83 10.73 -13.56
C LEU A 191 15.04 10.50 -15.06
N ARG A 192 15.32 9.26 -15.46
CA ARG A 192 15.55 8.90 -16.88
C ARG A 192 14.56 7.85 -17.33
N SER A 193 14.06 8.01 -18.56
CA SER A 193 13.17 7.04 -19.19
C SER A 193 13.91 5.76 -19.55
N VAL A 194 13.42 4.61 -19.07
CA VAL A 194 13.97 3.27 -19.40
C VAL A 194 13.26 2.67 -20.62
N GLY A 195 12.11 3.22 -21.01
CA GLY A 195 11.29 2.74 -22.13
C GLY A 195 10.49 1.46 -21.84
N GLN A 196 10.69 0.84 -20.68
CA GLN A 196 9.89 -0.30 -20.20
C GLN A 196 8.62 0.20 -19.51
N GLY A 197 7.56 -0.61 -19.57
CA GLY A 197 6.28 -0.31 -18.93
C GLY A 197 6.01 -1.27 -17.78
N ALA A 198 5.55 -0.74 -16.65
CA ALA A 198 5.14 -1.52 -15.49
C ALA A 198 3.62 -1.37 -15.27
N VAL A 199 2.93 -2.48 -14.96
CA VAL A 199 1.51 -2.47 -14.61
C VAL A 199 1.36 -2.65 -13.11
N VAL A 200 0.81 -1.65 -12.45
CA VAL A 200 0.69 -1.60 -10.99
C VAL A 200 -0.78 -1.78 -10.59
N PRO A 201 -1.15 -2.87 -9.89
CA PRO A 201 -2.51 -3.07 -9.41
C PRO A 201 -2.88 -2.04 -8.34
N HIS A 202 -4.14 -1.60 -8.33
CA HIS A 202 -4.62 -0.59 -7.37
C HIS A 202 -4.70 -1.09 -5.93
N SER A 203 -4.69 -2.41 -5.70
CA SER A 203 -4.60 -2.97 -4.35
C SER A 203 -3.33 -2.51 -3.60
N LEU A 204 -2.25 -2.20 -4.34
CA LEU A 204 -1.00 -1.72 -3.74
C LEU A 204 -1.14 -0.36 -3.05
N LEU A 205 -2.14 0.45 -3.40
CA LEU A 205 -2.41 1.74 -2.77
C LEU A 205 -2.73 1.63 -1.28
N PHE A 206 -3.20 0.45 -0.83
CA PHE A 206 -3.47 0.18 0.59
C PHE A 206 -2.29 -0.44 1.34
N THR A 207 -1.30 -0.99 0.62
CA THR A 207 -0.14 -1.65 1.22
C THR A 207 1.13 -0.79 1.17
N GLN A 208 1.20 0.14 0.23
CA GLN A 208 2.37 0.97 -0.04
C GLN A 208 1.98 2.44 -0.15
N ALA A 209 2.85 3.31 0.34
CA ALA A 209 2.66 4.75 0.21
C ALA A 209 2.90 5.18 -1.25
N VAL A 210 2.00 6.01 -1.76
CA VAL A 210 2.16 6.66 -3.07
C VAL A 210 2.86 7.99 -2.88
N ARG A 211 3.94 8.21 -3.61
CA ARG A 211 4.66 9.50 -3.64
C ARG A 211 4.54 10.09 -5.03
N VAL A 212 3.95 11.29 -5.10
CA VAL A 212 3.94 12.08 -6.33
C VAL A 212 5.21 12.92 -6.35
N LEU A 213 6.13 12.58 -7.25
CA LEU A 213 7.43 13.25 -7.37
C LEU A 213 7.29 14.54 -8.15
N VAL A 214 6.59 14.47 -9.28
CA VAL A 214 6.35 15.60 -10.17
C VAL A 214 4.93 15.48 -10.70
N ARG A 215 4.19 16.58 -10.70
CA ARG A 215 2.85 16.62 -11.28
C ARG A 215 2.90 16.95 -12.76
N GLU A 216 1.88 16.50 -13.48
CA GLU A 216 1.64 16.87 -14.87
C GLU A 216 1.77 18.40 -15.05
N GLY A 217 2.47 18.82 -16.10
CA GLY A 217 2.76 20.22 -16.40
C GLY A 217 4.01 20.80 -15.70
N ARG A 218 4.59 20.11 -14.72
CA ARG A 218 5.89 20.49 -14.13
C ARG A 218 7.02 19.67 -14.73
N ARG A 219 8.14 20.33 -15.02
CA ARG A 219 9.35 19.64 -15.48
C ARG A 219 10.09 19.01 -14.29
N PRO A 220 10.50 17.73 -14.38
CA PRO A 220 11.38 17.14 -13.38
C PRO A 220 12.74 17.83 -13.37
N VAL A 221 13.39 17.82 -12.21
CA VAL A 221 14.78 18.24 -12.07
C VAL A 221 15.68 17.05 -12.42
N HIS A 222 16.57 17.27 -13.38
CA HIS A 222 17.63 16.35 -13.80
C HIS A 222 18.94 16.80 -13.16
N GLY A 223 19.45 16.00 -12.24
CA GLY A 223 20.74 16.20 -11.57
C GLY A 223 21.79 15.23 -12.10
N PHE A 224 22.98 15.71 -12.44
CA PHE A 224 24.12 14.87 -12.79
C PHE A 224 25.44 15.54 -12.39
N ALA A 225 26.51 14.76 -12.30
CA ALA A 225 27.82 15.29 -11.95
C ALA A 225 28.89 14.89 -12.96
N LEU A 226 29.84 15.81 -13.18
CA LEU A 226 31.04 15.59 -13.97
C LEU A 226 32.26 15.75 -13.06
N THR A 227 33.10 14.72 -13.01
CA THR A 227 34.33 14.73 -12.21
C THR A 227 35.52 14.96 -13.12
N PHE A 228 36.36 15.93 -12.78
CA PHE A 228 37.54 16.28 -13.56
C PHE A 228 38.82 16.10 -12.74
N GLU A 229 39.84 15.53 -13.38
CA GLU A 229 41.22 15.53 -12.89
C GLU A 229 41.96 16.66 -13.59
N THR A 230 41.86 17.89 -13.08
CA THR A 230 42.54 19.05 -13.66
C THR A 230 43.26 19.84 -12.60
N GLY A 231 44.44 20.36 -12.96
CA GLY A 231 45.15 21.35 -12.14
C GLY A 231 44.51 22.74 -12.23
N ALA A 232 43.62 22.99 -13.18
CA ALA A 232 42.94 24.27 -13.35
C ALA A 232 41.99 24.57 -12.17
N ASN A 233 41.83 25.87 -11.87
CA ASN A 233 40.95 26.33 -10.81
C ASN A 233 39.50 26.47 -11.36
N LEU A 234 38.70 25.40 -11.27
CA LEU A 234 37.30 25.45 -11.72
C LEU A 234 36.43 26.37 -10.85
N PHE A 235 36.83 26.64 -9.59
CA PHE A 235 36.10 27.55 -8.70
C PHE A 235 36.06 28.99 -9.24
N ALA A 236 37.15 29.42 -9.88
CA ALA A 236 37.23 30.76 -10.47
C ALA A 236 36.44 30.88 -11.79
N GLN A 237 36.11 29.76 -12.42
CA GLN A 237 35.49 29.71 -13.75
C GLN A 237 34.03 29.26 -13.69
N LEU A 238 33.40 29.20 -12.52
CA LEU A 238 32.04 28.68 -12.35
C LEU A 238 31.01 29.47 -13.17
N ASP A 239 31.13 30.80 -13.24
CA ASP A 239 30.22 31.64 -14.00
C ASP A 239 30.30 31.33 -15.50
N GLU A 240 31.52 31.18 -16.03
CA GLU A 240 31.74 30.82 -17.45
C GLU A 240 31.25 29.39 -17.75
N ILE A 241 31.45 28.45 -16.83
CA ILE A 241 30.94 27.07 -16.94
C ILE A 241 29.40 27.09 -16.97
N ALA A 242 28.77 27.85 -16.09
CA ALA A 242 27.32 27.99 -16.04
C ALA A 242 26.76 28.62 -17.32
N GLU A 243 27.41 29.66 -17.84
CA GLU A 243 27.01 30.31 -19.09
C GLU A 243 27.13 29.36 -20.29
N ARG A 244 28.23 28.61 -20.41
CA ARG A 244 28.42 27.60 -21.46
C ARG A 244 27.43 26.45 -21.35
N ALA A 245 27.15 25.97 -20.15
CA ALA A 245 26.13 24.95 -19.92
C ALA A 245 24.74 25.44 -20.33
N ALA A 246 24.37 26.67 -19.95
CA ALA A 246 23.11 27.28 -20.35
C ALA A 246 23.02 27.51 -21.87
N ALA A 247 24.13 27.87 -22.52
CA ALA A 247 24.19 28.01 -23.98
C ALA A 247 23.98 26.67 -24.70
N ALA A 248 24.60 25.59 -24.22
CA ALA A 248 24.44 24.25 -24.77
C ALA A 248 22.97 23.77 -24.66
N LEU A 249 22.31 24.02 -23.53
CA LEU A 249 20.90 23.64 -23.37
C LEU A 249 19.95 24.47 -24.25
N ARG A 250 20.25 25.76 -24.46
CA ARG A 250 19.48 26.61 -25.39
C ARG A 250 19.61 26.11 -26.82
N ALA A 251 20.81 25.69 -27.24
CA ALA A 251 21.05 25.16 -28.59
C ALA A 251 20.29 23.85 -28.85
N GLU A 252 20.16 22.98 -27.85
CA GLU A 252 19.40 21.72 -27.94
C GLU A 252 17.87 21.91 -27.83
N GLY A 253 17.40 23.11 -27.53
CA GLY A 253 15.98 23.37 -27.24
C GLY A 253 15.47 22.65 -25.98
N ALA A 254 16.37 22.14 -25.14
CA ALA A 254 16.05 21.35 -23.95
C ALA A 254 15.76 22.20 -22.70
N ALA A 255 15.86 23.53 -22.80
CA ALA A 255 15.79 24.43 -21.66
C ALA A 255 14.39 25.03 -21.45
N GLY A 256 13.73 24.64 -20.37
CA GLY A 256 12.80 25.51 -19.65
C GLY A 256 13.40 25.85 -18.28
N ALA A 257 13.19 27.05 -17.76
CA ALA A 257 13.51 27.33 -16.36
C ALA A 257 12.69 26.39 -15.46
N ALA A 258 13.31 25.78 -14.46
CA ALA A 258 12.55 25.13 -13.40
C ALA A 258 11.67 26.18 -12.73
N GLU A 259 10.37 25.93 -12.55
CA GLU A 259 9.50 26.87 -11.83
C GLU A 259 10.13 27.23 -10.47
N GLY A 260 10.49 28.50 -10.29
CA GLY A 260 11.11 29.01 -9.06
C GLY A 260 12.62 29.30 -9.13
N SER A 261 13.34 28.88 -10.17
CA SER A 261 14.69 29.37 -10.47
C SER A 261 14.66 30.24 -11.71
N GLY A 262 15.02 31.52 -11.60
CA GLY A 262 15.22 32.39 -12.77
C GLY A 262 16.37 31.92 -13.68
N GLU A 263 17.10 30.89 -13.25
CA GLU A 263 18.25 30.30 -13.93
C GLU A 263 17.87 28.96 -14.58
N ALA A 264 18.32 28.76 -15.82
CA ALA A 264 18.06 27.56 -16.60
C ALA A 264 18.88 26.34 -16.13
N VAL A 265 20.03 26.59 -15.50
CA VAL A 265 20.97 25.57 -15.00
C VAL A 265 21.57 26.07 -13.70
N ARG A 266 21.46 25.28 -12.64
CA ARG A 266 22.22 25.51 -11.42
C ARG A 266 23.50 24.69 -11.48
N VAL A 267 24.63 25.34 -11.26
CA VAL A 267 25.95 24.68 -11.18
C VAL A 267 26.47 24.82 -9.76
N ALA A 268 26.87 23.71 -9.16
CA ALA A 268 27.57 23.66 -7.89
C ALA A 268 28.91 22.95 -8.08
N ILE A 269 29.88 23.28 -7.22
CA ILE A 269 31.14 22.56 -7.15
C ILE A 269 31.22 21.81 -5.83
N ALA A 270 31.59 20.55 -5.92
CA ALA A 270 31.81 19.63 -4.83
C ALA A 270 33.19 18.97 -5.01
N THR A 271 33.57 18.19 -4.02
CA THR A 271 34.82 17.43 -4.03
C THR A 271 34.51 15.96 -3.87
N THR A 272 35.22 15.10 -4.60
CA THR A 272 35.14 13.65 -4.38
C THR A 272 35.82 13.25 -3.07
N ASP A 273 35.58 12.02 -2.63
CA ASP A 273 36.31 11.35 -1.53
C ASP A 273 37.84 11.38 -1.72
N LEU A 274 38.30 11.29 -2.98
CA LEU A 274 39.72 11.41 -3.36
C LEU A 274 40.22 12.86 -3.58
N GLY A 275 39.43 13.89 -3.23
CA GLY A 275 39.86 15.27 -3.39
C GLY A 275 39.77 15.83 -4.82
N ARG A 276 39.09 15.14 -5.74
CA ARG A 276 38.94 15.60 -7.14
C ARG A 276 37.81 16.63 -7.25
N GLN A 277 37.93 17.56 -8.19
CA GLN A 277 36.90 18.57 -8.42
C GLN A 277 35.70 17.94 -9.14
N ARG A 278 34.50 18.02 -8.55
CA ARG A 278 33.24 17.48 -9.06
C ARG A 278 32.30 18.66 -9.33
N LEU A 279 31.87 18.83 -10.57
CA LEU A 279 30.85 19.80 -10.94
C LEU A 279 29.48 19.11 -10.92
N GLU A 280 28.53 19.67 -10.19
CA GLU A 280 27.16 19.17 -10.07
C GLU A 280 26.22 20.11 -10.81
N PHE A 281 25.42 19.56 -11.71
CA PHE A 281 24.50 20.30 -12.57
C PHE A 281 23.07 19.90 -12.21
N GLU A 282 22.21 20.88 -11.96
CA GLU A 282 20.78 20.69 -11.85
C GLU A 282 20.07 21.51 -12.93
N LEU A 283 19.24 20.85 -13.73
CA LEU A 283 18.48 21.49 -14.81
C LEU A 283 17.07 20.91 -14.91
N ALA A 284 16.12 21.66 -15.46
CA ALA A 284 14.76 21.14 -15.69
C ALA A 284 14.67 20.48 -17.08
N ALA A 285 14.65 19.15 -17.10
CA ALA A 285 14.50 18.37 -18.33
C ALA A 285 13.52 17.22 -18.10
N GLY A 286 12.66 16.97 -19.09
CA GLY A 286 11.80 15.79 -19.09
C GLY A 286 12.62 14.49 -19.15
N PRO A 287 12.06 13.34 -18.73
CA PRO A 287 12.79 12.09 -18.64
C PRO A 287 13.31 11.56 -20.00
N ASP A 288 12.71 11.99 -21.11
CA ASP A 288 13.13 11.64 -22.48
C ASP A 288 14.18 12.61 -23.08
N GLU A 289 14.28 13.82 -22.53
CA GLU A 289 15.22 14.87 -22.94
C GLU A 289 16.50 14.85 -22.10
N ALA A 290 16.40 14.38 -20.85
CA ALA A 290 17.47 14.31 -19.85
C ALA A 290 18.80 13.81 -20.43
N ALA A 291 18.79 12.69 -21.15
CA ALA A 291 19.99 12.10 -21.72
C ALA A 291 20.62 12.92 -22.87
N ARG A 292 19.82 13.73 -23.59
CA ARG A 292 20.34 14.65 -24.61
C ARG A 292 20.92 15.90 -23.95
N ALA A 293 20.19 16.48 -23.00
CA ALA A 293 20.62 17.64 -22.21
C ALA A 293 21.95 17.38 -21.47
N GLU A 294 22.06 16.24 -20.78
CA GLU A 294 23.28 15.79 -20.09
C GLU A 294 24.47 15.71 -21.05
N ARG A 295 24.28 15.10 -22.22
CA ARG A 295 25.35 14.97 -23.23
C ARG A 295 25.80 16.32 -23.78
N ALA A 296 24.87 17.23 -24.07
CA ALA A 296 25.19 18.56 -24.59
C ALA A 296 26.01 19.38 -23.58
N VAL A 297 25.60 19.38 -22.31
CA VAL A 297 26.35 20.05 -21.23
C VAL A 297 27.69 19.37 -21.01
N ALA A 298 27.75 18.04 -20.97
CA ALA A 298 29.00 17.31 -20.78
C ALA A 298 30.03 17.57 -21.88
N VAL A 299 29.61 17.65 -23.14
CA VAL A 299 30.49 18.00 -24.26
C VAL A 299 30.98 19.44 -24.15
N ALA A 300 30.08 20.41 -23.92
CA ALA A 300 30.43 21.83 -23.88
C ALA A 300 31.34 22.19 -22.69
N VAL A 301 31.05 21.64 -21.51
CA VAL A 301 31.87 21.85 -20.31
C VAL A 301 33.16 21.03 -20.40
N GLY A 302 33.09 19.79 -20.88
CA GLY A 302 34.26 18.93 -21.04
C GLY A 302 35.31 19.50 -21.98
N SER A 303 34.89 20.04 -23.14
CA SER A 303 35.82 20.69 -24.08
C SER A 303 36.48 21.92 -23.46
N PHE A 304 35.71 22.74 -22.74
CA PHE A 304 36.24 23.93 -22.06
C PHE A 304 37.28 23.59 -20.99
N VAL A 305 36.98 22.61 -20.14
CA VAL A 305 37.91 22.19 -19.08
C VAL A 305 39.21 21.63 -19.68
N HIS A 306 39.12 20.93 -20.81
CA HIS A 306 40.29 20.43 -21.52
C HIS A 306 41.15 21.57 -22.12
N GLU A 307 40.53 22.58 -22.72
CA GLU A 307 41.21 23.79 -23.20
C GLU A 307 41.96 24.50 -22.08
N LEU A 308 41.32 24.70 -20.92
CA LEU A 308 41.93 25.32 -19.74
C LEU A 308 43.15 24.53 -19.21
N ALA A 309 43.09 23.20 -19.26
CA ALA A 309 44.21 22.36 -18.86
C ALA A 309 45.38 22.51 -19.84
N SER A 310 45.11 22.46 -21.15
CA SER A 310 46.14 22.58 -22.19
C SER A 310 46.84 23.95 -22.21
N ALA A 311 46.08 25.03 -21.95
CA ALA A 311 46.61 26.39 -21.91
C ALA A 311 47.58 26.65 -20.76
N ARG A 312 47.64 25.76 -19.77
CA ARG A 312 48.58 25.84 -18.63
C ARG A 312 49.87 25.07 -18.86
N GLU A 313 49.84 24.06 -19.74
CA GLU A 313 51.02 23.24 -20.08
C GLU A 313 51.88 23.89 -21.18
N ALA A 314 51.30 24.83 -21.95
CA ALA A 314 51.97 25.65 -22.95
C ALA A 314 52.63 26.89 -22.32
#